data_AF-A0A1Y3V3B1-F1
#
_entry.id   AF-A0A1Y3V3B1-F1
#
_cell.length_a   1.000
_cell.length_b   1.000
_cell.length_c   1.000
_cell.angle_alpha   90.00
_cell.angle_beta   90.00
_cell.angle_gamma   90.00
#
_symmetry.space_group_name_H-M   'P 1'
#
loop_
_entity.id
_entity.type
_entity.pdbx_description
1 polymer ?
#
loop_
_entity_poly.entity_id
_entity_poly.type
_entity_poly.pdbx_seq_one_letter_code
_entity_poly.pdbx_strand_id
1 'polypeptide(L)'
;MIQIVQLHGTDKKLYELVAPLVMSPEVLKQNYNYPFRTSEEYEWFVALDNKHVVGFVPVEHKKYECVINNYYIKERNVDTLKLLLEKVLEKQGEESSLTAVSFVEDRDVFSELGFLEDKVWTRYVKMKKN
;
A
#
# COMPACT_ATOMS: atom_id res chain seq x y z
N MET A 1 -19.27 0.48 -4.59
CA MET A 1 -18.77 1.68 -3.88
C MET A 1 -17.60 1.21 -3.07
N ILE A 2 -16.42 1.80 -3.27
CA ILE A 2 -15.22 1.35 -2.57
C ILE A 2 -15.27 1.85 -1.13
N GLN A 3 -15.12 0.93 -0.18
CA GLN A 3 -14.93 1.23 1.23
C GLN A 3 -13.48 0.90 1.60
N ILE A 4 -12.80 1.81 2.29
CA ILE A 4 -11.49 1.52 2.87
C ILE A 4 -11.66 1.15 4.34
N VAL A 5 -11.07 0.03 4.74
CA VAL A 5 -10.92 -0.37 6.13
C VAL A 5 -9.45 -0.28 6.54
N GLN A 6 -9.19 0.29 7.72
CA GLN A 6 -7.87 0.32 8.36
C GLN A 6 -7.82 -0.82 9.38
N LEU A 7 -6.79 -1.66 9.30
CA LEU A 7 -6.61 -2.84 10.14
C LEU A 7 -5.19 -2.88 10.68
N HIS A 8 -5.03 -3.27 11.94
CA HIS A 8 -3.71 -3.51 12.51
C HIS A 8 -3.08 -4.75 11.85
N GLY A 9 -1.75 -4.78 11.74
CA GLY A 9 -1.01 -5.82 11.03
C GLY A 9 -1.13 -7.23 11.62
N THR A 10 -1.62 -7.32 12.86
CA THR A 10 -1.91 -8.57 13.58
C THR A 10 -3.41 -8.83 13.77
N ASP A 11 -4.29 -7.99 13.21
CA ASP A 11 -5.73 -8.16 13.31
C ASP A 11 -6.18 -9.43 12.57
N LYS A 12 -6.95 -10.29 13.23
CA LYS A 12 -7.53 -11.49 12.60
C LYS A 12 -8.30 -11.16 11.32
N LYS A 13 -9.00 -10.02 11.31
CA LYS A 13 -9.78 -9.60 10.15
C LYS A 13 -8.93 -9.30 8.93
N LEU A 14 -7.69 -8.83 9.13
CA LEU A 14 -6.74 -8.63 8.04
C LEU A 14 -6.47 -9.97 7.34
N TYR A 15 -6.09 -11.00 8.10
CA TYR A 15 -5.81 -12.32 7.55
C TYR A 15 -7.02 -12.92 6.80
N GLU A 16 -8.23 -12.77 7.33
CA GLU A 16 -9.46 -13.21 6.64
C GLU A 16 -9.64 -12.56 5.26
N LEU A 17 -9.27 -11.28 5.13
CA LEU A 17 -9.45 -10.51 3.90
C LEU A 17 -8.31 -10.74 2.90
N VAL A 18 -7.06 -10.69 3.35
CA VAL A 18 -5.91 -10.61 2.44
C VAL A 18 -5.18 -11.95 2.27
N ALA A 19 -5.24 -12.88 3.23
CA ALA A 19 -4.47 -14.12 3.16
C ALA A 19 -4.71 -14.94 1.87
N PRO A 20 -5.96 -15.19 1.43
CA PRO A 20 -6.20 -15.91 0.18
C PRO A 20 -5.60 -15.22 -1.04
N LEU A 21 -5.61 -13.88 -1.03
CA LEU A 21 -5.16 -13.04 -2.13
C LEU A 21 -3.63 -13.01 -2.21
N VAL A 22 -2.94 -12.77 -1.09
CA VAL A 22 -1.46 -12.71 -1.05
C VAL A 22 -0.79 -14.06 -1.29
N MET A 23 -1.53 -15.16 -1.16
CA MET A 23 -1.09 -16.51 -1.51
C MET A 23 -1.40 -16.88 -2.97
N SER A 24 -2.15 -16.07 -3.71
CA SER A 24 -2.45 -16.32 -5.12
C SER A 24 -1.18 -16.18 -5.97
N PRO A 25 -0.86 -17.16 -6.85
CA PRO A 25 0.27 -17.06 -7.77
C PRO A 25 0.20 -15.82 -8.68
N GLU A 26 -1.00 -15.36 -9.04
CA GLU A 26 -1.17 -14.17 -9.88
C GLU A 26 -0.77 -12.90 -9.12
N VAL A 27 -1.23 -12.75 -7.89
CA VAL A 27 -0.94 -11.60 -7.03
C VAL A 27 0.54 -11.56 -6.66
N LEU A 28 1.12 -12.72 -6.34
CA LEU A 28 2.56 -12.83 -6.09
C LEU A 28 3.37 -12.43 -7.33
N LYS A 29 2.98 -12.88 -8.53
CA LYS A 29 3.67 -12.48 -9.77
C LYS A 29 3.65 -10.97 -10.00
N GLN A 30 2.55 -10.29 -9.67
CA GLN A 30 2.48 -8.82 -9.75
C GLN A 30 3.49 -8.16 -8.82
N ASN A 31 3.71 -8.73 -7.63
CA ASN A 31 4.76 -8.29 -6.70
C ASN A 31 6.12 -8.97 -6.94
N TYR A 32 6.40 -9.42 -8.17
CA TYR A 32 7.64 -10.09 -8.56
C TYR A 32 8.04 -11.29 -7.69
N ASN A 33 7.04 -12.05 -7.25
CA ASN A 33 7.11 -13.20 -6.34
C ASN A 33 7.68 -12.86 -4.95
N TYR A 34 7.69 -11.58 -4.56
CA TYR A 34 8.07 -11.18 -3.23
C TYR A 34 6.89 -11.36 -2.26
N PRO A 35 7.10 -11.98 -1.09
CA PRO A 35 6.03 -12.20 -0.13
C PRO A 35 5.58 -10.90 0.53
N PHE A 36 4.29 -10.84 0.84
CA PHE A 36 3.72 -9.75 1.63
C PHE A 36 4.05 -9.98 3.12
N ARG A 37 4.59 -8.95 3.78
CA ARG A 37 5.02 -9.00 5.18
C ARG A 37 4.08 -8.17 6.05
N THR A 38 3.87 -8.61 7.28
CA THR A 38 3.11 -7.88 8.30
C THR A 38 3.66 -8.23 9.68
N SER A 39 3.49 -7.33 10.64
CA SER A 39 3.82 -7.49 12.05
C SER A 39 2.98 -6.53 12.89
N GLU A 40 3.30 -6.38 14.18
CA GLU A 40 2.69 -5.35 15.03
C GLU A 40 3.01 -3.92 14.60
N GLU A 41 4.08 -3.72 13.82
CA GLU A 41 4.46 -2.40 13.32
C GLU A 41 3.71 -2.00 12.06
N TYR A 42 2.75 -2.82 11.60
CA TYR A 42 2.03 -2.57 10.35
C TYR A 42 0.62 -2.06 10.61
N GLU A 43 0.20 -1.10 9.80
CA GLU A 43 -1.20 -0.80 9.55
C GLU A 43 -1.53 -1.07 8.09
N TRP A 44 -2.69 -1.66 7.84
CA TRP A 44 -3.13 -2.04 6.50
C TRP A 44 -4.38 -1.26 6.12
N PHE A 45 -4.32 -0.61 4.97
CA PHE A 45 -5.47 0.04 4.34
C PHE A 45 -5.97 -0.89 3.26
N VAL A 46 -7.19 -1.42 3.39
CA VAL A 46 -7.76 -2.40 2.48
C VAL A 46 -8.99 -1.82 1.81
N ALA A 47 -8.98 -1.76 0.48
CA ALA A 47 -10.09 -1.32 -0.34
C ALA A 47 -11.01 -2.50 -0.66
N LEU A 48 -12.29 -2.34 -0.32
CA LEU A 48 -13.34 -3.34 -0.51
C LEU A 48 -14.39 -2.79 -1.49
N ASP A 49 -14.71 -3.55 -2.53
CA ASP A 49 -15.91 -3.33 -3.35
C ASP A 49 -16.84 -4.53 -3.19
N ASN A 50 -18.05 -4.30 -2.68
CA ASN A 50 -19.03 -5.36 -2.37
C ASN A 50 -18.41 -6.53 -1.57
N LYS A 51 -17.62 -6.22 -0.53
CA LYS A 51 -16.87 -7.17 0.33
C LYS A 51 -15.70 -7.90 -0.32
N HIS A 52 -15.39 -7.65 -1.59
CA HIS A 52 -14.21 -8.20 -2.26
C HIS A 52 -13.04 -7.22 -2.16
N VAL A 53 -11.85 -7.73 -1.86
CA VAL A 53 -10.63 -6.93 -1.84
C VAL A 53 -10.27 -6.54 -3.28
N VAL A 54 -10.23 -5.24 -3.55
CA VAL A 54 -9.82 -4.65 -4.84
C VAL A 54 -8.48 -3.94 -4.76
N GLY A 55 -7.94 -3.74 -3.56
CA GLY A 55 -6.59 -3.25 -3.36
C GLY A 55 -6.23 -3.19 -1.88
N PHE A 56 -4.95 -3.11 -1.57
CA PHE A 56 -4.47 -2.83 -0.23
C PHE A 56 -3.12 -2.11 -0.26
N VAL A 57 -2.86 -1.31 0.76
CA VAL A 57 -1.58 -0.65 1.03
C VAL A 57 -1.18 -0.96 2.47
N PRO A 58 -0.10 -1.73 2.70
CA PRO A 58 0.48 -1.87 4.03
C PRO A 58 1.44 -0.71 4.30
N VAL A 59 1.39 -0.19 5.52
CA VAL A 59 2.23 0.88 6.03
C VAL A 59 2.98 0.35 7.24
N GLU A 60 4.30 0.22 7.12
CA GLU A 60 5.19 -0.15 8.21
C GLU A 60 5.62 1.09 8.98
N HIS A 61 5.27 1.17 10.26
CA HIS A 61 5.70 2.21 11.17
C HIS A 61 7.11 1.89 11.69
N LYS A 62 8.08 2.73 11.32
CA LYS A 62 9.44 2.67 11.86
C LYS A 62 9.66 3.84 12.81
N LYS A 63 10.75 3.75 13.57
CA LYS A 63 11.15 4.75 14.55
C LYS A 63 11.17 6.21 14.04
N TYR A 64 11.42 6.43 12.74
CA TYR A 64 11.61 7.77 12.16
C TYR A 64 10.84 8.01 10.86
N GLU A 65 10.19 6.99 10.30
CA GLU A 65 9.46 7.08 9.03
C GLU A 65 8.37 6.01 8.98
N CYS A 66 7.32 6.24 8.21
CA CYS A 66 6.42 5.20 7.78
C CYS A 66 6.82 4.74 6.37
N VAL A 67 6.70 3.44 6.09
CA VAL A 67 7.10 2.86 4.81
C VAL A 67 5.94 2.14 4.15
N ILE A 68 5.54 2.60 2.97
CA ILE A 68 4.67 1.88 2.04
C ILE A 68 5.54 0.98 1.15
N ASN A 69 5.21 -0.31 1.09
CA ASN A 69 5.86 -1.25 0.18
C ASN A 69 4.95 -2.46 -0.08
N ASN A 70 5.14 -3.20 -1.17
CA ASN A 70 4.38 -4.42 -1.46
C ASN A 70 2.84 -4.21 -1.41
N TYR A 71 2.34 -3.15 -2.02
CA TYR A 71 0.89 -2.96 -2.18
C TYR A 71 0.35 -3.80 -3.36
N TYR A 72 -0.97 -3.96 -3.39
CA TYR A 72 -1.67 -4.64 -4.48
C TYR A 72 -2.85 -3.79 -4.93
N ILE A 73 -3.05 -3.67 -6.24
CA ILE A 73 -4.19 -2.98 -6.84
C ILE A 73 -4.73 -3.87 -7.96
N LYS A 74 -5.99 -4.29 -7.82
CA LYS A 74 -6.65 -5.12 -8.83
C LYS A 74 -6.69 -4.36 -10.15
N GLU A 75 -6.27 -5.04 -11.22
CA GLU A 75 -6.28 -4.51 -12.59
C GLU A 75 -5.53 -3.17 -12.76
N ARG A 76 -4.61 -2.84 -11.83
CA ARG A 76 -3.89 -1.55 -11.80
C ARG A 76 -4.84 -0.34 -11.84
N ASN A 77 -5.99 -0.45 -11.18
CA ASN A 77 -6.96 0.65 -11.11
C ASN A 77 -6.40 1.86 -10.34
N VAL A 78 -6.07 2.92 -11.08
CA VAL A 78 -5.45 4.16 -10.57
C VAL A 78 -6.30 4.83 -9.48
N ASP A 79 -7.63 4.88 -9.66
CA ASP A 79 -8.52 5.51 -8.69
C ASP A 79 -8.51 4.79 -7.34
N THR A 80 -8.42 3.46 -7.34
CA THR A 80 -8.31 2.64 -6.13
C THR A 80 -6.99 2.90 -5.41
N LEU A 81 -5.89 3.00 -6.16
CA LEU A 81 -4.58 3.34 -5.58
C LEU A 81 -4.62 4.74 -4.96
N LYS A 82 -5.13 5.72 -5.70
CA LYS A 82 -5.25 7.10 -5.23
C LYS A 82 -6.07 7.20 -3.95
N LEU A 83 -7.24 6.55 -3.91
CA LEU A 83 -8.12 6.54 -2.73
C LEU A 83 -7.44 5.89 -1.51
N LEU A 84 -6.69 4.80 -1.72
CA LEU A 84 -5.92 4.16 -0.65
C LEU A 84 -4.84 5.08 -0.09
N LEU A 85 -4.08 5.74 -0.96
CA LEU A 85 -3.00 6.65 -0.57
C LEU A 85 -3.55 7.91 0.12
N GLU A 86 -4.65 8.49 -0.37
CA GLU A 86 -5.34 9.59 0.30
C GLU A 86 -5.74 9.18 1.73
N LYS A 87 -6.24 7.95 1.93
CA LYS A 87 -6.57 7.45 3.26
C LYS A 87 -5.36 7.26 4.16
N VAL A 88 -4.22 6.84 3.62
CA VAL A 88 -2.96 6.78 4.37
C VAL A 88 -2.56 8.18 4.84
N LEU A 89 -2.58 9.16 3.93
CA LEU A 89 -2.20 10.55 4.22
C LEU A 89 -3.12 11.21 5.26
N GLU A 90 -4.43 10.95 5.20
CA GLU A 90 -5.38 11.42 6.22
C GLU A 90 -5.06 10.90 7.63
N LYS A 91 -4.44 9.71 7.75
CA LYS A 91 -4.18 9.04 9.03
C LYS A 91 -2.79 9.27 9.59
N GLN A 92 -1.80 9.51 8.74
CA GLN A 92 -0.41 9.62 9.17
C GLN A 92 -0.12 10.89 9.99
N GLY A 93 -0.96 11.93 9.87
CA GLY A 93 -0.75 13.22 10.53
C GLY A 93 0.51 13.95 10.01
N GLU A 94 0.80 15.14 10.55
CA GLU A 94 1.87 16.02 10.04
C GLU A 94 3.28 15.65 10.53
N GLU A 95 3.44 14.72 11.48
CA GLU A 95 4.69 14.55 12.23
C GLU A 95 5.63 13.44 11.72
N SER A 96 5.18 12.58 10.79
CA SER A 96 5.96 11.42 10.32
C SER A 96 6.22 11.46 8.83
N SER A 97 7.50 11.38 8.44
CA SER A 97 7.88 11.24 7.03
C SER A 97 7.35 9.93 6.44
N LEU A 98 6.88 9.97 5.19
CA LEU A 98 6.36 8.81 4.46
C LEU A 98 7.28 8.46 3.30
N THR A 99 7.83 7.25 3.32
CA THR A 99 8.55 6.67 2.19
C THR A 99 7.67 5.64 1.51
N ALA A 100 7.60 5.66 0.18
CA ALA A 100 6.98 4.62 -0.61
C ALA A 100 8.01 3.96 -1.54
N VAL A 101 8.01 2.64 -1.61
CA VAL A 101 8.63 1.90 -2.73
C VAL A 101 7.49 1.51 -3.67
N SER A 102 7.31 2.29 -4.72
CA SER A 102 6.25 2.10 -5.71
C SER A 102 6.77 1.51 -7.01
N PHE A 103 5.89 0.91 -7.80
CA PHE A 103 6.22 0.58 -9.19
C PHE A 103 6.47 1.86 -9.99
N VAL A 104 7.34 1.78 -10.99
CA VAL A 104 7.62 2.93 -11.87
C VAL A 104 6.35 3.40 -12.58
N GLU A 105 5.44 2.47 -12.91
CA GLU A 105 4.17 2.77 -13.56
C GLU A 105 3.19 3.56 -12.68
N ASP A 106 3.31 3.48 -11.36
CA ASP A 106 2.41 4.16 -10.41
C ASP A 106 2.96 5.52 -9.95
N ARG A 107 4.14 5.92 -10.43
CA ARG A 107 4.85 7.16 -10.09
C ARG A 107 3.98 8.42 -10.13
N ASP A 108 3.16 8.55 -11.17
CA ASP A 108 2.38 9.76 -11.38
C ASP A 108 1.31 9.91 -10.29
N VAL A 109 0.71 8.79 -9.84
CA VAL A 109 -0.28 8.79 -8.75
C VAL A 109 0.34 9.28 -7.44
N PHE A 110 1.54 8.81 -7.11
CA PHE A 110 2.26 9.27 -5.94
C PHE A 110 2.70 10.74 -6.08
N SER A 111 3.13 11.16 -7.28
CA SER A 111 3.53 12.55 -7.54
C SER A 111 2.37 13.53 -7.38
N GLU A 112 1.18 13.18 -7.87
CA GLU A 112 -0.05 13.96 -7.69
C GLU A 112 -0.40 14.18 -6.21
N LEU A 113 -0.07 13.22 -5.34
CA LEU A 113 -0.28 13.29 -3.90
C LEU A 113 0.89 13.95 -3.15
N GLY A 114 1.83 14.54 -3.89
CA GLY A 114 2.93 15.33 -3.36
C GLY A 114 4.09 14.50 -2.80
N PHE A 115 4.26 13.25 -3.26
CA PHE A 115 5.51 12.54 -3.07
C PHE A 115 6.54 13.00 -4.11
N LEU A 116 7.81 13.01 -3.71
CA LEU A 116 8.95 13.35 -4.55
C LEU A 116 9.83 12.13 -4.76
N GLU A 117 10.43 11.99 -5.95
CA GLU A 117 11.36 10.89 -6.23
C GLU A 117 12.65 11.04 -5.41
N ASP A 118 13.01 9.98 -4.69
CA ASP A 118 14.28 9.87 -3.93
C ASP A 118 15.30 9.02 -4.72
N LYS A 119 14.85 7.90 -5.30
CA LYS A 119 15.72 6.98 -6.05
C LYS A 119 14.94 6.12 -7.03
N VAL A 120 15.40 6.02 -8.28
CA VAL A 120 14.76 5.21 -9.32
C VAL A 120 15.59 3.94 -9.57
N TRP A 121 14.91 2.80 -9.67
CA TRP A 121 15.45 1.51 -10.15
C TRP A 121 14.67 1.05 -11.39
N THR A 122 15.06 -0.10 -11.96
CA THR A 122 14.45 -0.63 -13.20
C THR A 122 12.93 -0.80 -13.13
N ARG A 123 12.40 -1.25 -11.99
CA ARG A 123 10.98 -1.58 -11.81
C ARG A 123 10.30 -0.77 -10.72
N TYR A 124 11.08 -0.10 -9.89
CA TYR A 124 10.59 0.59 -8.72
C TYR A 124 11.14 2.00 -8.65
N VAL A 125 10.40 2.88 -7.99
CA VAL A 125 10.87 4.19 -7.57
C VAL A 125 10.62 4.34 -6.08
N LYS A 126 11.66 4.74 -5.35
CA LYS A 126 11.51 5.21 -3.98
C LYS A 126 11.04 6.64 -4.05
N MET A 127 9.91 6.91 -3.40
CA MET A 127 9.29 8.22 -3.32
C MET A 127 9.15 8.62 -1.85
N LYS A 128 9.25 9.91 -1.57
CA LYS A 128 9.20 10.46 -0.21
C LYS A 128 8.23 11.62 -0.12
N LYS A 129 7.53 11.71 1.01
CA LYS A 129 6.73 12.86 1.40
C LYS A 129 7.12 13.21 2.84
N ASN A 130 7.55 14.44 3.04
CA ASN A 130 7.89 14.98 4.36
C ASN A 130 6.77 15.87 4.86
#